data_AF-A0A2P5F8Q9-F1
#
_entry.id   AF-A0A2P5F8Q9-F1
#
_cell.length_a   1.000
_cell.length_b   1.000
_cell.length_c   1.000
_cell.angle_alpha   90.00
_cell.angle_beta   90.00
_cell.angle_gamma   90.00
#
_symmetry.space_group_name_H-M   'P 1'
#
loop_
_entity.id
_entity.type
_entity.pdbx_description
1 polymer ?
#
loop_
_entity_poly.entity_id
_entity_poly.type
_entity_poly.pdbx_seq_one_letter_code
_entity_poly.pdbx_strand_id
1 'polypeptide(L)'
;MWRLIRGEEFGYCAEVETIHLPGRHCKTALGIAKGVEYLHQGCDQRILHFDIKPQNILLDHNFKPKISDFGLAKLCSRDQSIVSMTTVKGPL
;
A
#
# COMPACT_ATOMS: atom_id res chain seq x y z
N MET A 1 -9.70 10.78 -3.76
CA MET A 1 -10.00 9.39 -4.18
C MET A 1 -8.67 8.68 -4.45
N TRP A 2 -8.35 7.57 -3.78
CA TRP A 2 -7.15 6.77 -4.08
C TRP A 2 -7.26 6.18 -5.49
N ARG A 3 -6.20 6.30 -6.29
CA ARG A 3 -6.14 5.76 -7.65
C ARG A 3 -4.84 4.99 -7.82
N LEU A 4 -4.94 3.80 -8.39
CA LEU A 4 -3.81 3.00 -8.83
C LEU A 4 -3.17 3.68 -10.07
N ILE A 5 -1.98 4.25 -9.91
CA ILE A 5 -1.24 4.88 -11.03
C ILE A 5 -0.16 3.89 -11.50
N ARG A 6 -0.17 3.49 -12.78
CA ARG A 6 0.97 2.77 -13.37
C ARG A 6 2.14 3.77 -13.51
N GLY A 7 3.23 3.56 -12.79
CA GLY A 7 4.51 4.20 -13.09
C GLY A 7 5.24 3.38 -14.14
N GLU A 8 5.89 4.03 -15.12
CA GLU A 8 6.62 3.32 -16.19
C GLU A 8 7.84 2.53 -15.69
N GLU A 9 8.22 2.66 -14.41
CA GLU A 9 9.33 1.89 -13.81
C GLU A 9 8.95 1.11 -12.55
N PHE A 10 7.80 1.39 -11.90
CA PHE A 10 7.41 0.70 -10.67
C PHE A 10 5.88 0.51 -10.61
N GLY A 11 5.47 -0.75 -10.49
CA GLY A 11 4.06 -1.17 -10.50
C GLY A 11 3.27 -0.55 -9.34
N TYR A 12 2.27 0.26 -9.71
CA TYR A 12 1.16 0.75 -8.90
C TYR A 12 1.47 1.66 -7.70
N CYS A 13 0.99 2.91 -7.72
CA CYS A 13 0.97 3.84 -6.58
C CYS A 13 -0.47 4.15 -6.14
N ALA A 14 -0.70 4.42 -4.86
CA ALA A 14 -1.99 4.88 -4.32
C ALA A 14 -1.83 6.26 -3.63
N GLU A 15 -2.80 7.19 -3.76
CA GLU A 15 -2.81 8.54 -3.12
C GLU A 15 -4.12 9.01 -2.41
N VAL A 16 -4.09 9.69 -1.23
CA VAL A 16 -5.27 10.44 -0.66
C VAL A 16 -5.08 11.86 -0.11
N GLU A 17 -6.14 12.67 -0.17
CA GLU A 17 -6.27 13.96 0.53
C GLU A 17 -6.22 13.81 2.06
N THR A 18 -5.36 14.58 2.71
CA THR A 18 -5.06 14.44 4.15
C THR A 18 -6.20 14.96 5.02
N ILE A 19 -6.65 14.17 6.00
CA ILE A 19 -7.53 14.62 7.11
C ILE A 19 -6.63 15.33 8.15
N HIS A 20 -7.02 16.52 8.61
CA HIS A 20 -6.24 17.30 9.56
C HIS A 20 -6.29 16.68 10.97
N LEU A 21 -5.20 16.03 11.40
CA LEU A 21 -4.96 15.60 12.78
C LEU A 21 -3.77 16.35 13.39
N PRO A 22 -3.78 16.64 14.70
CA PRO A 22 -2.62 17.23 15.39
C PRO A 22 -1.49 16.18 15.52
N GLY A 23 -0.27 16.55 15.10
CA GLY A 23 0.94 15.69 15.13
C GLY A 23 1.35 15.13 13.77
N ARG A 24 2.62 15.33 13.37
CA ARG A 24 3.12 14.90 12.04
C ARG A 24 3.20 13.39 11.89
N HIS A 25 3.63 12.67 12.93
CA HIS A 25 3.78 11.20 12.89
C HIS A 25 2.44 10.47 12.74
N CYS A 26 1.37 10.97 13.38
CA CYS A 26 0.03 10.40 13.26
C CYS A 26 -0.52 10.49 11.82
N LYS A 27 -0.13 11.52 11.06
CA LYS A 27 -0.57 11.69 9.66
C LYS A 27 0.05 10.65 8.73
N THR A 28 1.34 10.35 8.90
CA THR A 28 2.04 9.33 8.09
C THR A 28 1.50 7.94 8.37
N ALA A 29 1.38 7.55 9.65
CA ALA A 29 0.84 6.24 10.02
C ALA A 29 -0.60 6.05 9.53
N LEU A 30 -1.46 7.07 9.70
CA LEU A 30 -2.83 7.04 9.19
C LEU A 30 -2.88 6.95 7.65
N GLY A 31 -2.01 7.67 6.95
CA GLY A 31 -1.93 7.60 5.49
C GLY A 31 -1.52 6.22 5.00
N ILE A 32 -0.56 5.57 5.67
CA ILE A 32 -0.15 4.18 5.36
C ILE A 32 -1.33 3.23 5.59
N ALA A 33 -1.98 3.30 6.75
CA ALA A 33 -3.13 2.45 7.07
C ALA A 33 -4.26 2.56 6.04
N LYS A 34 -4.57 3.78 5.60
CA LYS A 34 -5.55 4.03 4.53
C LYS A 34 -5.12 3.49 3.17
N GLY A 35 -3.82 3.57 2.86
CA GLY A 35 -3.27 2.95 1.65
C GLY A 35 -3.48 1.44 1.67
N VAL A 36 -3.20 0.78 2.79
CA VAL A 36 -3.42 -0.66 2.98
C VAL A 36 -4.91 -1.02 2.89
N GLU A 37 -5.78 -0.24 3.54
CA GLU A 37 -7.24 -0.41 3.43
C GLU A 37 -7.71 -0.32 1.97
N TYR A 38 -7.21 0.66 1.20
CA TYR A 38 -7.55 0.81 -0.20
C TYR A 38 -7.11 -0.40 -1.04
N LEU A 39 -5.90 -0.94 -0.82
CA LEU A 39 -5.45 -2.16 -1.48
C LEU A 39 -6.36 -3.36 -1.16
N HIS A 40 -6.85 -3.45 0.07
CA HIS A 40 -7.67 -4.58 0.52
C HIS A 40 -9.15 -4.50 0.11
N GLN A 41 -9.73 -3.30 0.14
CA GLN A 41 -11.18 -3.10 0.03
C GLN A 41 -11.59 -2.13 -1.08
N GLY A 42 -10.72 -1.18 -1.43
CA GLY A 42 -11.00 -0.12 -2.39
C GLY A 42 -10.68 -0.47 -3.85
N CYS A 43 -9.91 -1.54 -4.10
CA CYS A 43 -9.62 -2.06 -5.43
C CYS A 43 -10.66 -3.13 -5.85
N ASP A 44 -10.94 -3.24 -7.15
CA ASP A 44 -11.89 -4.24 -7.69
C ASP A 44 -11.55 -5.66 -7.22
N GLN A 45 -10.26 -6.03 -7.32
CA GLN A 45 -9.69 -7.21 -6.69
C GLN A 45 -8.89 -6.82 -5.45
N ARG A 46 -8.93 -7.66 -4.40
CA ARG A 46 -8.14 -7.46 -3.19
C ARG A 46 -6.66 -7.64 -3.54
N ILE A 47 -5.84 -6.64 -3.23
CA ILE A 47 -4.39 -6.68 -3.41
C ILE A 47 -3.72 -6.87 -2.06
N LEU A 48 -3.01 -7.98 -1.86
CA LEU A 48 -2.17 -8.22 -0.68
C LEU A 48 -0.73 -7.83 -1.00
N HIS A 49 -0.17 -6.84 -0.29
CA HIS A 49 1.18 -6.32 -0.60
C HIS A 49 2.32 -7.24 -0.14
N PHE A 50 2.15 -7.89 1.02
CA PHE A 50 3.14 -8.75 1.72
C PHE A 50 4.47 -8.12 2.14
N ASP A 51 4.84 -6.93 1.68
CA ASP A 51 6.11 -6.25 2.04
C ASP A 51 5.92 -4.81 2.56
N ILE A 52 5.03 -4.63 3.54
CA ILE A 52 4.82 -3.31 4.18
C ILE A 52 5.93 -3.05 5.19
N LYS A 53 6.89 -2.18 4.82
CA LYS A 53 8.02 -1.75 5.65
C LYS A 53 8.43 -0.31 5.30
N PRO A 54 9.14 0.42 6.18
CA PRO A 54 9.50 1.82 5.94
C PRO A 54 10.21 2.09 4.61
N GLN A 55 11.06 1.16 4.13
CA GLN A 55 11.78 1.26 2.86
C GLN A 55 10.84 1.28 1.64
N ASN A 56 9.64 0.72 1.80
CA ASN A 56 8.61 0.64 0.76
C ASN A 56 7.52 1.72 0.94
N ILE A 57 7.76 2.72 1.81
CA ILE A 57 6.86 3.86 1.98
C ILE A 57 7.50 5.12 1.38
N LEU A 58 7.03 5.43 0.18
CA LEU A 58 7.15 6.68 -0.58
C LEU A 58 6.72 7.90 0.26
N LEU A 59 7.48 8.98 0.35
CA LEU A 59 6.92 10.30 0.74
C LEU A 59 7.03 11.26 -0.43
N ASP A 60 5.92 11.90 -0.80
CA ASP A 60 5.96 13.00 -1.78
C ASP A 60 6.35 14.34 -1.13
N HIS A 61 6.39 15.40 -1.94
CA HIS A 61 6.72 16.76 -1.50
C HIS A 61 5.78 17.32 -0.42
N ASN A 62 4.61 16.71 -0.23
CA ASN A 62 3.63 17.07 0.81
C ASN A 62 3.71 16.14 2.03
N PHE A 63 4.75 15.31 2.14
CA PHE A 63 4.92 14.29 3.19
C PHE A 63 3.77 13.28 3.25
N LYS A 64 3.11 13.04 2.11
CA LYS A 64 2.03 12.08 2.02
C LYS A 64 2.58 10.71 1.64
N PRO A 65 2.21 9.64 2.37
CA PRO A 65 2.73 8.31 2.12
C PRO A 65 2.17 7.70 0.83
N LYS A 66 3.02 7.01 0.09
CA LYS A 66 2.69 6.16 -1.06
C LYS A 66 3.30 4.78 -0.82
N ILE A 67 2.50 3.73 -0.94
CA ILE A 67 3.01 2.35 -0.85
C ILE A 67 3.69 2.01 -2.18
N SER A 68 4.90 1.46 -2.13
CA SER A 68 5.70 1.05 -3.29
C SER A 68 6.19 -0.39 -3.17
N ASP A 69 6.80 -0.90 -4.23
CA ASP A 69 7.38 -2.26 -4.33
C ASP A 69 6.37 -3.40 -4.17
N PHE A 70 5.55 -3.56 -5.21
CA PHE A 70 4.56 -4.64 -5.32
C PHE A 70 5.18 -5.97 -5.83
N GLY A 71 6.50 -6.15 -5.75
CA GLY A 71 7.18 -7.34 -6.26
C GLY A 71 6.71 -8.66 -5.61
N LEU A 72 6.20 -8.58 -4.37
CA LEU A 72 5.60 -9.71 -3.65
C LEU A 72 4.07 -9.69 -3.64
N ALA A 73 3.45 -8.67 -4.24
CA ALA A 73 2.02 -8.48 -4.13
C ALA A 73 1.24 -9.59 -4.84
N LYS A 74 0.05 -9.92 -4.31
CA LYS A 74 -0.86 -10.93 -4.87
C LYS A 74 -2.26 -10.38 -5.01
N LEU A 75 -2.91 -10.73 -6.12
CA LEU A 75 -4.35 -10.58 -6.29
C LEU A 75 -5.04 -11.76 -5.61
N CYS A 76 -6.03 -11.44 -4.79
CA CYS A 76 -6.80 -12.41 -4.04
C CYS A 76 -8.29 -12.17 -4.25
N SER A 77 -9.06 -13.26 -4.31
CA SER A 77 -10.51 -13.15 -4.34
C SER A 77 -11.03 -12.76 -2.96
N ARG A 78 -12.09 -11.96 -2.90
CA ARG A 78 -12.59 -11.40 -1.63
C ARG A 78 -13.16 -12.46 -0.69
N ASP A 79 -13.63 -13.57 -1.24
CA ASP A 79 -14.17 -14.75 -0.56
C ASP A 79 -13.09 -15.68 0.02
N GLN A 80 -11.83 -15.52 -0.39
CA GLN A 80 -10.71 -16.28 0.16
C GLN A 80 -10.18 -15.62 1.43
N SER A 81 -10.23 -16.38 2.53
CA SER A 81 -9.69 -15.98 3.84
C SER A 81 -8.25 -16.44 4.06
N ILE A 82 -7.78 -17.42 3.28
CA ILE A 82 -6.44 -18.02 3.39
C ILE A 82 -5.74 -17.91 2.03
N VAL A 83 -4.53 -17.37 2.03
CA VAL A 83 -3.64 -17.34 0.87
C VAL A 83 -2.35 -18.04 1.26
N SER A 84 -2.01 -19.12 0.57
CA SER A 84 -0.75 -19.85 0.80
C SER A 84 0.42 -19.10 0.16
N MET A 85 1.48 -18.87 0.94
CA MET A 85 2.73 -18.29 0.46
C MET A 85 3.76 -19.41 0.23
N THR A 86 4.08 -19.69 -1.03
CA THR A 86 5.04 -20.74 -1.41
C THR A 86 6.50 -20.28 -1.43
N THR A 87 6.78 -19.00 -1.18
CA THR A 87 8.15 -18.48 -1.14
C THR A 87 8.25 -17.29 -0.18
N VAL A 88 9.10 -17.42 0.83
CA VAL A 88 9.57 -16.28 1.62
C VAL A 88 10.74 -15.66 0.84
N LYS A 89 10.47 -14.59 0.10
CA LYS A 89 11.52 -13.71 -0.44
C LYS A 89 11.57 -12.48 0.45
N GLY A 90 12.34 -12.56 1.53
CA GLY A 90 12.73 -11.41 2.33
C GLY A 90 14.25 -11.25 2.28
N PRO A 91 14.81 -10.05 2.50
CA PRO A 91 16.24 -9.92 2.75
C PRO A 91 16.62 -10.72 4.01
N LEU A 92 17.80 -11.36 3.98
CA LEU A 92 18.44 -12.00 5.13
C LEU A 92 18.83 -10.98 6.20
#